data_AF-A0A7W7RRA7-F1
#
_entry.id   AF-A0A7W7RRA7-F1
#
_cell.length_a   1.000
_cell.length_b   1.000
_cell.length_c   1.000
_cell.angle_alpha   90.00
_cell.angle_beta   90.00
_cell.angle_gamma   90.00
#
_symmetry.space_group_name_H-M   'P 1'
#
loop_
_entity.id
_entity.type
_entity.pdbx_description
1 polymer ?
#
loop_
_entity_poly.entity_id
_entity_poly.type
_entity_poly.pdbx_seq_one_letter_code
_entity_poly.pdbx_strand_id
1 'polypeptide(L)'
;MPPRISRGAAPAAEGRLPPQRVALVDLLDRLLAGGVVVSGDIVLSIADIDLVRISLRLLIMSVRENETAGWEPTTERETRYEPVWK
;
A
#
# COMPACT_ATOMS: atom_id res chain seq x y z
N MET A 1 23.09 -12.35 -29.42
CA MET A 1 21.88 -11.88 -28.71
C MET A 1 22.17 -10.47 -28.20
N PRO A 2 21.55 -9.41 -28.74
CA PRO A 2 21.75 -8.07 -28.20
C PRO A 2 21.01 -7.94 -26.85
N PRO A 3 21.54 -7.18 -25.88
CA PRO A 3 20.86 -6.93 -24.62
C PRO A 3 19.60 -6.09 -24.87
N ARG A 4 18.45 -6.57 -24.37
CA ARG A 4 17.20 -5.79 -24.34
C ARG A 4 17.33 -4.72 -23.27
N ILE A 5 17.90 -3.57 -23.61
CA ILE A 5 17.94 -2.41 -22.70
C ILE A 5 16.49 -2.00 -22.45
N SER A 6 16.08 -2.04 -21.19
CA SER A 6 14.81 -1.51 -20.72
C SER A 6 14.71 -0.05 -21.17
N ARG A 7 13.65 0.29 -21.91
CA ARG A 7 13.37 1.60 -22.55
C ARG A 7 13.43 2.83 -21.60
N GLY A 8 13.64 2.61 -20.30
CA GLY A 8 13.74 3.66 -19.27
C GLY A 8 15.16 4.06 -18.85
N ALA A 9 16.23 3.39 -19.30
CA ALA A 9 17.59 3.70 -18.84
C ALA A 9 18.19 4.98 -19.46
N ALA A 10 17.88 5.28 -20.72
CA ALA A 10 18.45 6.42 -21.43
C ALA A 10 18.11 7.81 -20.83
N PRO A 11 16.86 8.14 -20.44
CA PRO A 11 16.54 9.48 -19.93
C PRO A 11 17.09 9.75 -18.51
N ALA A 12 17.41 8.70 -17.74
CA ALA A 12 17.99 8.85 -16.40
C ALA A 12 19.48 9.23 -16.44
N ALA A 13 20.22 8.75 -17.44
CA ALA A 13 21.65 9.03 -17.60
C ALA A 13 21.93 10.49 -18.05
N GLU A 14 20.97 11.14 -18.69
CA GLU A 14 21.07 12.54 -19.16
C GLU A 14 20.42 13.55 -18.20
N GLY A 15 20.03 13.13 -16.99
CA GLY A 15 19.42 13.99 -15.98
C GLY A 15 18.06 14.59 -16.40
N ARG A 16 17.47 14.11 -17.48
CA ARG A 16 16.25 14.65 -18.08
C ARG A 16 15.12 13.63 -17.95
N LEU A 17 14.65 13.45 -16.71
CA LEU A 17 13.42 12.72 -16.47
C LEU A 17 12.25 13.50 -17.12
N PRO A 18 11.33 12.82 -17.82
CA PRO A 18 10.12 13.48 -18.30
C PRO A 18 9.36 14.07 -17.09
N PRO A 19 8.74 15.25 -17.22
CA PRO A 19 8.17 16.01 -16.10
C PRO A 19 7.13 15.22 -15.27
N GLN A 20 6.42 14.29 -15.90
CA GLN A 20 5.47 13.39 -15.25
C GLN A 20 6.14 12.41 -14.26
N ARG A 21 7.36 11.92 -14.59
CA ARG A 21 8.13 11.05 -13.68
C ARG A 21 8.68 11.83 -12.51
N VAL A 22 9.10 13.08 -12.72
CA VAL A 22 9.57 13.95 -11.64
C VAL A 22 8.46 14.20 -10.62
N ALA A 23 7.24 14.48 -11.08
CA ALA A 23 6.09 14.69 -10.20
C ALA A 23 5.69 13.44 -9.38
N LEU A 24 5.77 12.24 -9.97
CA LEU A 24 5.51 10.99 -9.24
C LEU A 24 6.60 10.69 -8.22
N VAL A 25 7.87 10.91 -8.56
CA VAL A 25 8.99 10.69 -7.62
C VAL A 25 8.92 11.68 -6.45
N ASP A 26 8.61 12.94 -6.70
CA ASP A 26 8.42 13.96 -5.64
C ASP A 26 7.22 13.64 -4.74
N LEU A 27 6.10 13.18 -5.33
CA LEU A 27 4.94 12.71 -4.56
C LEU A 27 5.29 11.51 -3.69
N LEU A 28 6.02 10.52 -4.24
CA LEU A 28 6.46 9.34 -3.51
C LEU A 28 7.48 9.69 -2.42
N ASP A 29 8.43 10.58 -2.69
CA ASP A 29 9.42 11.03 -1.71
C ASP A 29 8.74 11.77 -0.55
N ARG A 30 7.77 12.65 -0.85
CA ARG A 30 6.96 13.33 0.17
C ARG A 30 6.08 12.36 0.97
N LEU A 31 5.49 11.35 0.31
CA LEU A 31 4.75 10.25 0.95
C LEU A 31 5.66 9.45 1.91
N LEU A 32 6.88 9.12 1.49
CA LEU A 32 7.87 8.35 2.25
C LEU A 32 8.46 9.15 3.42
N ALA A 33 8.66 10.45 3.25
CA ALA A 33 9.29 11.32 4.25
C ALA A 33 8.32 11.81 5.33
N GLY A 34 7.11 12.22 4.95
CA GLY A 34 6.15 12.88 5.86
C GLY A 34 4.88 12.10 6.16
N GLY A 35 4.58 11.06 5.37
CA GLY A 35 3.27 10.44 5.36
C GLY A 35 2.18 11.34 4.75
N VAL A 36 1.04 10.75 4.42
CA VAL A 36 -0.13 11.44 3.87
C VAL A 36 -1.36 11.12 4.69
N VAL A 37 -2.13 12.16 5.02
CA VAL A 37 -3.44 12.02 5.65
C VAL A 37 -4.50 11.91 4.56
N VAL A 38 -5.14 10.76 4.45
CA VAL A 38 -6.28 10.51 3.56
C VAL A 38 -7.56 10.65 4.37
N SER A 39 -8.47 11.50 3.91
CA SER A 39 -9.82 11.62 4.47
C SER A 39 -10.83 11.07 3.48
N GLY A 40 -11.83 10.36 3.98
CA GLY A 40 -12.91 9.82 3.15
C GLY A 40 -14.03 9.24 3.98
N ASP A 41 -15.01 8.68 3.30
CA ASP A 41 -16.17 8.07 3.90
C ASP A 41 -16.45 6.72 3.26
N ILE A 42 -16.84 5.75 4.08
CA ILE A 42 -17.25 4.42 3.64
C ILE A 42 -18.65 4.17 4.16
N VAL A 43 -19.50 3.59 3.31
CA VAL A 43 -20.83 3.12 3.69
C VAL A 43 -20.84 1.59 3.61
N LEU A 44 -21.24 0.94 4.70
CA LEU A 44 -21.53 -0.48 4.73
C LEU A 44 -23.00 -0.69 4.40
N SER A 45 -23.23 -1.41 3.32
CA SER A 45 -24.57 -1.67 2.79
C SER A 45 -24.83 -3.18 2.72
N ILE A 46 -26.07 -3.59 2.99
CA ILE A 46 -26.54 -4.97 2.85
C ILE A 46 -27.79 -4.96 1.99
N ALA A 47 -27.80 -5.76 0.92
CA ALA A 47 -28.93 -5.86 -0.01
C ALA A 47 -29.41 -4.47 -0.50
N ASP A 48 -28.47 -3.63 -0.95
CA ASP A 48 -28.70 -2.24 -1.38
C ASP A 48 -29.22 -1.26 -0.29
N ILE A 49 -29.23 -1.68 0.97
CA ILE A 49 -29.58 -0.81 2.10
C ILE A 49 -28.32 -0.32 2.80
N ASP A 50 -28.15 0.99 2.85
CA ASP A 50 -27.07 1.65 3.59
C ASP A 50 -27.33 1.54 5.11
N LEU A 51 -26.44 0.85 5.83
CA LEU A 51 -26.59 0.63 7.27
C LEU A 51 -25.75 1.60 8.08
N VAL A 52 -24.46 1.71 7.74
CA VAL A 52 -23.49 2.44 8.57
C VAL A 52 -22.59 3.26 7.67
N ARG A 53 -22.51 4.56 7.94
CA ARG A 53 -21.57 5.48 7.31
C ARG A 53 -20.44 5.81 8.29
N ILE A 54 -19.20 5.58 7.88
CA ILE A 54 -17.99 5.79 8.67
C ILE A 54 -17.17 6.88 7.99
N SER A 55 -16.83 7.93 8.73
CA SER A 55 -15.88 8.94 8.27
C SER A 55 -14.48 8.55 8.71
N LEU A 56 -13.58 8.37 7.75
CA LEU A 56 -12.21 7.94 7.96
C LEU A 56 -11.24 9.10 7.79
N ARG A 57 -10.28 9.16 8.71
CA ARG A 57 -9.04 9.92 8.58
C ARG A 57 -7.89 8.96 8.84
N LEU A 58 -7.15 8.64 7.79
CA LEU A 58 -6.05 7.68 7.82
C LEU A 58 -4.73 8.40 7.60
N LEU A 59 -3.73 8.16 8.45
CA LEU A 59 -2.35 8.55 8.19
C LEU A 59 -1.62 7.37 7.54
N ILE A 60 -1.17 7.53 6.31
CA ILE A 60 -0.35 6.56 5.58
C ILE A 60 1.09 7.06 5.66
N MET A 61 1.95 6.35 6.36
CA MET A 61 3.38 6.66 6.46
C MET A 61 4.21 5.42 6.17
N SER A 62 5.46 5.61 5.74
CA SER A 62 6.39 4.49 5.62
C SER A 62 6.75 3.98 7.01
N VAL A 63 6.57 2.68 7.24
CA VAL A 63 7.05 2.01 8.46
C VAL A 63 8.50 1.58 8.24
N ARG A 64 9.36 1.76 9.24
CA ARG A 64 10.74 1.24 9.20
C ARG A 64 10.81 -0.11 9.87
N GLU A 65 11.68 -0.99 9.38
CA GLU A 65 11.77 -2.39 9.83
C GLU A 65 11.95 -2.56 11.36
N ASN A 66 12.54 -1.58 12.06
CA ASN A 66 12.71 -1.62 13.51
C ASN A 66 11.40 -1.40 14.31
N GLU A 67 10.36 -0.84 13.69
CA GLU A 67 9.11 -0.44 14.35
C GLU A 67 8.09 -1.59 14.36
N THR A 68 8.28 -2.59 13.48
CA THR A 68 7.41 -3.76 13.32
C THR A 68 7.65 -4.89 14.33
N ALA A 69 8.64 -4.76 15.21
CA ALA A 69 9.05 -5.83 16.15
C ALA A 69 7.99 -6.21 17.21
N GLY A 70 6.87 -5.49 17.29
CA GLY A 70 5.77 -5.75 18.22
C GLY A 70 4.51 -6.39 17.62
N TRP A 71 4.44 -6.55 16.29
CA TRP A 71 3.28 -7.18 15.66
C TRP A 71 3.59 -8.65 15.36
N GLU A 72 3.36 -9.51 16.34
CA GLU A 72 3.14 -10.93 16.08
C GLU A 72 1.74 -11.04 15.49
N PRO A 73 1.57 -11.28 14.16
CA PRO A 73 0.25 -11.62 13.67
C PRO A 73 -0.13 -12.90 14.41
N THR A 74 -1.15 -12.84 15.26
CA THR A 74 -1.80 -14.03 15.78
C THR A 74 -2.37 -14.75 14.57
N THR A 75 -1.55 -15.54 13.89
CA THR A 75 -2.00 -16.59 12.99
C THR A 75 -2.82 -17.47 13.89
N GLU A 76 -4.13 -17.19 13.89
CA GLU A 76 -5.14 -18.03 14.50
C GLU A 76 -4.79 -19.43 14.06
N ARG A 77 -4.34 -20.21 15.04
CA ARG A 77 -3.99 -21.60 14.86
C ARG A 77 -5.17 -22.19 14.12
N GLU A 78 -4.91 -22.60 12.88
CA GLU A 78 -5.81 -23.40 12.10
C GLU A 78 -6.30 -24.47 13.05
N THR A 79 -7.52 -24.26 13.55
CA THR A 79 -8.16 -25.22 14.42
C THR A 79 -8.39 -26.33 13.44
N ARG A 80 -7.45 -27.27 13.49
CA ARG A 80 -7.46 -28.51 12.76
C ARG A 80 -8.77 -29.16 13.18
N TYR A 81 -9.82 -28.83 12.45
CA TYR A 81 -11.02 -29.61 12.35
C TYR A 81 -10.56 -30.88 11.66
N GLU A 82 -9.95 -31.78 12.44
CA GLU A 82 -9.90 -33.18 12.06
C GLU A 82 -11.37 -33.58 11.91
N PRO A 83 -11.80 -33.97 10.70
CA PRO A 83 -13.12 -34.54 10.55
C PRO A 83 -13.19 -35.81 11.39
N VAL A 84 -13.82 -35.74 12.57
CA VAL A 84 -14.20 -36.92 13.36
C VAL A 84 -15.41 -37.56 12.70
N TRP A 85 -15.23 -38.08 11.49
CA TRP A 85 -16.15 -39.05 10.92
C TRP A 85 -15.39 -40.36 10.78
N LYS A 86 -15.62 -41.24 11.75
CA LYS A 86 -15.55 -42.68 11.58
C LYS A 86 -16.96 -43.22 11.40
#